data_AF-A0A8J7C1Y2-F1
#
_entry.id   AF-A0A8J7C1Y2-F1
#
_cell.length_a   1.000
_cell.length_b   1.000
_cell.length_c   1.000
_cell.angle_alpha   90.00
_cell.angle_beta   90.00
_cell.angle_gamma   90.00
#
_symmetry.space_group_name_H-M   'P 1'
#
loop_
_entity.id
_entity.type
_entity.pdbx_description
1 polymer ?
#
loop_
_entity_poly.entity_id
_entity_poly.type
_entity_poly.pdbx_seq_one_letter_code
_entity_poly.pdbx_strand_id
1 'polypeptide(L)'
;MSDGAYMGTARSQLERLSVLTDVVYGVALVLVVTWLPLPEESHSTGAVWLFDLWVEYSNNIIAVIIGLAFTIIYWIRSNTLMTALDRTDGVHTGLSIASVFFLLLLLYVVRVSAEVAAPSRRAGESVAVALIGIAAGAAWWWARRKGLVRAGITKEEMLGVQIEAFAEPLAALVTLPFAFVGELA
;
A
#
# COMPACT_ATOMS: atom_id res chain seq x y z
N MET A 1 -15.31 -25.26 -27.13
CA MET A 1 -15.68 -23.83 -27.37
C MET A 1 -15.96 -23.06 -26.07
N SER A 2 -16.21 -23.71 -24.92
CA SER A 2 -16.42 -23.06 -23.61
C SER A 2 -15.15 -22.47 -22.96
N ASP A 3 -14.00 -23.13 -23.12
CA ASP A 3 -12.75 -22.71 -22.47
C ASP A 3 -12.23 -21.35 -22.97
N GLY A 4 -12.42 -21.05 -24.26
CA GLY A 4 -11.97 -19.78 -24.85
C GLY A 4 -12.75 -18.57 -24.33
N ALA A 5 -14.07 -18.70 -24.15
CA ALA A 5 -14.91 -17.63 -23.61
C ALA A 5 -14.66 -17.39 -22.11
N TYR A 6 -14.44 -18.47 -21.35
CA TYR A 6 -14.08 -18.38 -19.93
C TYR A 6 -12.71 -17.73 -19.72
N MET A 7 -11.70 -18.13 -20.52
CA MET A 7 -10.36 -17.53 -20.49
C MET A 7 -10.39 -16.04 -20.88
N GLY A 8 -11.14 -15.66 -21.92
CA GLY A 8 -11.31 -14.26 -22.30
C GLY A 8 -11.95 -13.41 -21.20
N THR A 9 -12.94 -13.96 -20.50
CA THR A 9 -13.59 -13.28 -19.37
C THR A 9 -12.60 -13.07 -18.22
N ALA A 10 -11.87 -14.12 -17.81
CA ALA A 10 -10.94 -14.06 -16.68
C ALA A 10 -9.75 -13.10 -16.91
N ARG A 11 -9.28 -12.99 -18.15
CA ARG A 11 -8.25 -12.01 -18.54
C ARG A 11 -8.78 -10.57 -18.50
N SER A 12 -10.00 -10.35 -19.01
CA SER A 12 -10.64 -9.02 -18.92
C SER A 12 -10.87 -8.59 -17.45
N GLN A 13 -11.16 -9.53 -16.54
CA GLN A 13 -11.31 -9.22 -15.12
C GLN A 13 -9.97 -8.80 -14.49
N LEU A 14 -8.87 -9.44 -14.87
CA LEU A 14 -7.53 -9.05 -14.40
C LEU A 14 -7.17 -7.65 -14.89
N GLU A 15 -7.43 -7.33 -16.15
CA GLU A 15 -7.21 -5.98 -16.71
C GLU A 15 -8.04 -4.93 -15.95
N ARG A 16 -9.32 -5.20 -15.69
CA ARG A 16 -10.19 -4.30 -14.90
C ARG A 16 -9.69 -4.13 -13.47
N LEU A 17 -9.21 -5.19 -12.84
CA LEU A 17 -8.63 -5.14 -11.49
C LEU A 17 -7.34 -4.32 -11.47
N SER A 18 -6.47 -4.46 -12.48
CA SER A 18 -5.26 -3.64 -12.62
C SER A 18 -5.62 -2.17 -12.74
N VAL A 19 -6.55 -1.82 -13.65
CA VAL A 19 -7.00 -0.43 -13.85
C VAL A 19 -7.62 0.14 -12.58
N LEU A 20 -8.49 -0.61 -11.89
CA LEU A 20 -9.08 -0.18 -10.62
C LEU A 20 -7.99 0.13 -9.60
N THR A 21 -7.00 -0.77 -9.50
CA THR A 21 -5.90 -0.64 -8.53
C THR A 21 -5.04 0.58 -8.87
N ASP A 22 -4.64 0.78 -10.13
CA ASP A 22 -3.89 1.95 -10.59
C ASP A 22 -4.63 3.26 -10.31
N VAL A 23 -5.95 3.29 -10.55
CA VAL A 23 -6.77 4.47 -10.23
C VAL A 23 -6.77 4.74 -8.73
N VAL A 24 -6.91 3.73 -7.88
CA VAL A 24 -6.90 3.93 -6.42
C VAL A 24 -5.54 4.44 -5.94
N TYR A 25 -4.43 3.90 -6.45
CA TYR A 25 -3.10 4.42 -6.13
C TYR A 25 -2.90 5.85 -6.65
N GLY A 26 -3.37 6.18 -7.85
CA GLY A 26 -3.33 7.52 -8.40
C GLY A 26 -4.13 8.52 -7.55
N VAL A 27 -5.34 8.15 -7.12
CA VAL A 27 -6.15 8.95 -6.21
C VAL A 27 -5.47 9.10 -4.85
N ALA A 28 -4.87 8.02 -4.32
CA ALA A 28 -4.12 8.08 -3.06
C ALA A 28 -2.96 9.08 -3.12
N LEU A 29 -2.20 9.12 -4.23
CA LEU A 29 -1.14 10.12 -4.42
C LEU A 29 -1.69 11.55 -4.37
N VAL A 30 -2.82 11.81 -5.03
CA VAL A 30 -3.48 13.12 -5.00
C VAL A 30 -3.91 13.47 -3.58
N LEU A 31 -4.54 12.53 -2.86
CA LEU A 31 -4.98 12.74 -1.48
C LEU A 31 -3.83 13.02 -0.51
N VAL A 32 -2.67 12.38 -0.71
CA VAL A 32 -1.48 12.66 0.12
C VAL A 32 -0.97 14.08 -0.14
N VAL A 33 -0.99 14.55 -1.39
CA VAL A 33 -0.60 15.93 -1.72
C VAL A 33 -1.52 16.96 -1.05
N THR A 34 -2.81 16.65 -0.87
CA THR A 34 -3.74 17.55 -0.15
C THR A 34 -3.48 17.65 1.35
N TRP A 35 -2.51 16.91 1.91
CA TRP A 35 -2.08 17.08 3.30
C TRP A 35 -1.02 18.17 3.48
N LEU A 36 -0.49 18.72 2.38
CA LEU A 36 0.42 19.86 2.44
C LEU A 36 -0.31 21.07 3.06
N PRO A 37 0.36 21.81 3.95
CA PRO A 37 -0.24 22.96 4.61
C PRO A 37 -0.58 24.04 3.59
N LEU A 38 -1.75 24.63 3.73
CA LEU A 38 -2.16 25.76 2.91
C LEU A 38 -1.79 27.07 3.61
N PRO A 39 -1.48 28.15 2.86
CA PRO A 39 -1.14 29.45 3.46
C PRO A 39 -2.23 30.01 4.40
N GLU A 40 -3.49 29.64 4.16
CA GLU A 40 -4.66 30.04 4.96
C GLU A 40 -4.65 29.43 6.36
N GLU A 41 -3.90 28.35 6.58
CA GLU A 41 -3.81 27.66 7.87
C GLU A 41 -2.77 28.30 8.80
N SER A 42 -1.80 29.04 8.24
CA SER A 42 -0.69 29.62 9.01
C SER A 42 -1.17 30.66 10.02
N HIS A 43 -0.54 30.67 11.20
CA HIS A 43 -0.80 31.68 12.22
C HIS A 43 -0.17 33.06 11.92
N SER A 44 0.49 33.21 10.78
CA SER A 44 1.19 34.44 10.39
C SER A 44 0.21 35.56 9.98
N THR A 45 0.23 36.68 10.70
CA THR A 45 -0.49 37.91 10.32
C THR A 45 0.26 38.65 9.22
N GLY A 46 0.16 38.19 7.96
CA GLY A 46 0.80 38.84 6.81
C GLY A 46 1.03 37.91 5.61
N ALA A 47 1.91 38.33 4.69
CA ALA A 47 2.34 37.46 3.60
C ALA A 47 3.14 36.28 4.16
N VAL A 48 2.66 35.07 3.91
CA VAL A 48 3.26 33.83 4.42
C VAL A 48 4.35 33.36 3.45
N TRP A 49 5.59 33.23 3.93
CA TRP A 49 6.66 32.65 3.13
C TRP A 49 6.54 31.13 3.11
N LEU A 50 6.89 30.53 1.98
CA LEU A 50 6.85 29.07 1.85
C LEU A 50 7.73 28.40 2.92
N PHE A 51 8.92 28.93 3.21
CA PHE A 51 9.78 28.34 4.24
C PHE A 51 9.15 28.36 5.65
N ASP A 52 8.41 29.40 6.00
CA ASP A 52 7.76 29.52 7.31
C ASP A 52 6.68 28.44 7.48
N LEU A 53 5.88 28.18 6.42
CA LEU A 53 4.93 27.06 6.39
C LEU A 53 5.62 25.71 6.60
N TRP A 54 6.82 25.53 6.06
CA TRP A 54 7.52 24.24 6.17
C TRP A 54 8.06 23.99 7.57
N VAL A 55 8.51 25.05 8.25
CA VAL A 55 8.95 24.96 9.64
C VAL A 55 7.75 24.74 10.57
N GLU A 56 6.68 25.51 10.38
CA GLU A 56 5.45 25.45 11.17
C GLU A 56 4.77 24.07 11.09
N TYR A 57 4.72 23.48 9.89
CA TYR A 57 4.04 22.20 9.60
C TYR A 57 5.00 21.06 9.27
N SER A 58 6.20 21.06 9.86
CA SER A 58 7.23 20.03 9.63
C SER A 58 6.73 18.59 9.81
N ASN A 59 5.84 18.35 10.79
CA ASN A 59 5.22 17.03 11.00
C ASN A 59 4.31 16.61 9.84
N ASN A 60 3.52 17.54 9.27
CA ASN A 60 2.66 17.24 8.12
C ASN A 60 3.50 16.91 6.89
N ILE A 61 4.62 17.61 6.69
CA ILE A 61 5.54 17.35 5.57
C ILE A 61 6.15 15.96 5.69
N ILE A 62 6.55 15.55 6.90
CA ILE A 62 7.04 14.19 7.14
C ILE A 62 5.94 13.16 6.81
N ALA A 63 4.70 13.39 7.23
CA ALA A 63 3.57 12.52 6.93
C ALA A 63 3.29 12.43 5.41
N VAL A 64 3.40 13.54 4.67
CA VAL A 64 3.29 13.58 3.20
C VAL A 64 4.37 12.71 2.56
N ILE A 65 5.63 12.87 2.97
CA ILE A 65 6.76 12.10 2.42
C ILE A 65 6.56 10.60 2.67
N ILE A 66 6.17 10.22 3.90
CA ILE A 66 5.90 8.83 4.28
C ILE A 66 4.71 8.27 3.47
N GLY A 67 3.62 9.03 3.35
CA GLY A 67 2.44 8.66 2.57
C GLY A 67 2.76 8.44 1.09
N LEU A 68 3.57 9.32 0.48
CA LEU A 68 4.04 9.18 -0.89
C LEU A 68 4.91 7.93 -1.05
N ALA A 69 5.88 7.72 -0.16
CA ALA A 69 6.77 6.58 -0.19
C ALA A 69 5.98 5.26 -0.12
N PHE A 70 5.08 5.10 0.86
CA PHE A 70 4.24 3.91 0.95
C PHE A 70 3.38 3.71 -0.29
N THR A 71 2.70 4.76 -0.75
CA THR A 71 1.82 4.65 -1.93
C THR A 71 2.60 4.17 -3.16
N ILE A 72 3.78 4.74 -3.43
CA ILE A 72 4.62 4.37 -4.57
C ILE A 72 5.15 2.94 -4.42
N ILE A 73 5.70 2.58 -3.25
CA ILE A 73 6.28 1.25 -3.01
C ILE A 73 5.22 0.16 -3.18
N TYR A 74 4.04 0.34 -2.57
CA TYR A 74 2.97 -0.65 -2.67
C TYR A 74 2.33 -0.68 -4.05
N TRP A 75 2.28 0.44 -4.78
CA TRP A 75 1.87 0.47 -6.18
C TRP A 75 2.80 -0.36 -7.06
N ILE A 76 4.12 -0.16 -6.94
CA ILE A 76 5.14 -0.95 -7.67
C ILE A 76 4.95 -2.45 -7.37
N ARG A 77 4.84 -2.81 -6.09
CA ARG A 77 4.62 -4.21 -5.68
C ARG A 77 3.33 -4.79 -6.26
N SER A 78 2.24 -4.04 -6.22
CA SER A 78 0.96 -4.45 -6.78
C SER A 78 1.07 -4.71 -8.29
N ASN A 79 1.75 -3.81 -9.01
CA ASN A 79 1.95 -3.96 -10.46
C ASN A 79 2.85 -5.13 -10.83
N THR A 80 3.92 -5.37 -10.07
CA THR A 80 4.78 -6.55 -10.25
C THR A 80 3.96 -7.84 -10.07
N LEU A 81 3.13 -7.92 -9.03
CA LEU A 81 2.27 -9.08 -8.77
C LEU A 81 1.22 -9.28 -9.88
N MET A 82 0.54 -8.22 -10.32
CA MET A 82 -0.49 -8.30 -11.37
C MET A 82 0.12 -8.69 -12.72
N THR A 83 1.31 -8.19 -13.05
CA THR A 83 2.01 -8.50 -14.33
C THR A 83 2.42 -9.97 -14.43
N ALA A 84 2.61 -10.63 -13.29
CA ALA A 84 2.93 -12.06 -13.22
C ALA A 84 1.70 -12.97 -13.43
N LEU A 85 0.48 -12.42 -13.49
CA LEU A 85 -0.77 -13.18 -13.64
C LEU A 85 -1.29 -13.17 -15.08
N ASP A 86 -1.88 -14.28 -15.51
CA ASP A 86 -2.54 -14.41 -16.83
C ASP A 86 -4.06 -14.20 -16.72
N ARG A 87 -4.61 -14.53 -15.55
CA ARG A 87 -6.03 -14.50 -15.24
C ARG A 87 -6.24 -14.26 -13.76
N THR A 88 -7.46 -13.89 -13.37
CA THR A 88 -7.86 -13.74 -11.97
C THR A 88 -9.15 -14.49 -11.67
N ASP A 89 -9.45 -14.68 -10.39
CA ASP A 89 -10.73 -15.19 -9.88
C ASP A 89 -11.26 -14.28 -8.76
N GLY A 90 -12.45 -14.58 -8.25
CA GLY A 90 -13.08 -13.75 -7.22
C GLY A 90 -12.30 -13.68 -5.90
N VAL A 91 -11.59 -14.75 -5.52
CA VAL A 91 -10.82 -14.79 -4.26
C VAL A 91 -9.56 -13.95 -4.39
N HIS A 92 -8.80 -14.12 -5.47
CA HIS A 92 -7.65 -13.27 -5.76
C HIS A 92 -8.07 -11.80 -5.82
N THR A 93 -9.13 -11.50 -6.57
CA THR A 93 -9.67 -10.14 -6.71
C THR A 93 -10.01 -9.54 -5.35
N GLY A 94 -10.73 -10.27 -4.49
CA GLY A 94 -11.09 -9.81 -3.15
C GLY A 94 -9.87 -9.54 -2.27
N LEU A 95 -8.86 -10.42 -2.30
CA LEU A 95 -7.63 -10.23 -1.52
C LEU A 95 -6.79 -9.06 -2.02
N SER A 96 -6.71 -8.85 -3.34
CA SER A 96 -6.04 -7.68 -3.93
C SER A 96 -6.73 -6.38 -3.53
N ILE A 97 -8.07 -6.34 -3.60
CA ILE A 97 -8.84 -5.17 -3.15
C ILE A 97 -8.64 -4.93 -1.65
N ALA A 98 -8.66 -5.99 -0.83
CA ALA A 98 -8.40 -5.88 0.60
C ALA A 98 -7.00 -5.30 0.89
N SER A 99 -5.96 -5.70 0.15
CA SER A 99 -4.62 -5.13 0.33
C SER A 99 -4.58 -3.62 0.04
N VAL A 100 -5.27 -3.16 -1.01
CA VAL A 100 -5.36 -1.74 -1.35
C VAL A 100 -6.19 -0.99 -0.32
N PHE A 101 -7.26 -1.58 0.19
CA PHE A 101 -8.05 -1.00 1.28
C PHE A 101 -7.19 -0.78 2.54
N PHE A 102 -6.35 -1.76 2.93
CA PHE A 102 -5.46 -1.60 4.08
C PHE A 102 -4.36 -0.55 3.85
N LEU A 103 -3.95 -0.31 2.60
CA LEU A 103 -3.10 0.84 2.26
C LEU A 103 -3.82 2.16 2.54
N LEU A 104 -5.08 2.30 2.13
CA LEU A 104 -5.84 3.52 2.42
C LEU A 104 -6.01 3.72 3.93
N LEU A 105 -6.18 2.64 4.70
CA LEU A 105 -6.17 2.69 6.16
C LEU A 105 -4.80 3.12 6.72
N LEU A 106 -3.69 2.62 6.16
CA LEU A 106 -2.34 3.07 6.52
C LEU A 106 -2.18 4.57 6.28
N LEU A 107 -2.62 5.07 5.13
CA LEU A 107 -2.57 6.51 4.81
C LEU A 107 -3.39 7.34 5.79
N TYR A 108 -4.56 6.84 6.20
CA TYR A 108 -5.33 7.48 7.26
C TYR A 108 -4.55 7.55 8.57
N VAL A 109 -3.93 6.44 9.02
CA VAL A 109 -3.14 6.43 10.26
C VAL A 109 -1.95 7.39 10.16
N VAL A 110 -1.23 7.41 9.03
CA VAL A 110 -0.13 8.34 8.78
C VAL A 110 -0.62 9.80 8.84
N ARG A 111 -1.81 10.12 8.30
CA ARG A 111 -2.36 11.47 8.33
C ARG A 111 -2.70 11.95 9.74
N VAL A 112 -3.30 11.10 10.56
CA VAL A 112 -3.68 11.46 11.94
C VAL A 112 -2.55 11.24 12.94
N SER A 113 -1.39 10.77 12.48
CA SER A 113 -0.28 10.33 13.32
C SER A 113 0.17 11.36 14.35
N ALA A 114 0.27 12.63 13.96
CA ALA A 114 0.65 13.74 14.83
C ALA A 114 -0.41 14.07 15.90
N GLU A 115 -1.66 13.66 15.67
CA GLU A 115 -2.82 13.96 16.53
C GLU A 115 -3.09 12.85 17.55
N VAL A 116 -2.41 11.71 17.44
CA VAL A 116 -2.58 10.54 18.33
C VAL A 116 -1.32 10.23 19.12
N ALA A 117 -1.52 9.58 20.28
CA ALA A 117 -0.44 9.15 21.15
C ALA A 117 0.55 8.23 20.42
N ALA A 118 1.85 8.39 20.69
CA ALA A 118 2.93 7.66 20.03
C ALA A 118 2.75 6.13 19.99
N PRO A 119 2.36 5.43 21.08
CA PRO A 119 2.14 3.99 21.02
C PRO A 119 0.94 3.60 20.16
N SER A 120 -0.15 4.40 20.19
CA SER A 120 -1.32 4.17 19.34
C SER A 120 -1.00 4.34 17.85
N ARG A 121 -0.22 5.38 17.50
CA ARG A 121 0.28 5.61 16.14
C ARG A 121 1.08 4.43 15.62
N ARG A 122 2.13 4.05 16.35
CA ARG A 122 3.03 2.95 15.95
C ARG A 122 2.27 1.64 15.78
N ALA A 123 1.38 1.32 16.72
CA ALA A 123 0.52 0.15 16.61
C ALA A 123 -0.37 0.20 15.36
N GLY A 124 -1.01 1.34 15.09
CA GLY A 124 -1.88 1.52 13.92
C GLY A 124 -1.12 1.36 12.60
N GLU A 125 0.04 2.01 12.47
CA GLU A 125 0.88 1.94 11.26
C GLU A 125 1.31 0.49 10.99
N SER A 126 1.81 -0.18 12.03
CA SER A 126 2.31 -1.54 11.85
C SER A 126 1.20 -2.58 11.61
N VAL A 127 0.04 -2.43 12.26
CA VAL A 127 -1.12 -3.30 12.00
C VAL A 127 -1.57 -3.12 10.55
N ALA A 128 -1.67 -1.88 10.06
CA ALA A 128 -2.05 -1.63 8.68
C ALA A 128 -1.03 -2.24 7.70
N VAL A 129 0.28 -2.03 7.91
CA VAL A 129 1.35 -2.64 7.09
C VAL A 129 1.28 -4.16 7.10
N ALA A 130 1.07 -4.79 8.27
CA ALA A 130 0.92 -6.23 8.38
C ALA A 130 -0.28 -6.74 7.58
N LEU A 131 -1.43 -6.07 7.68
CA LEU A 131 -2.65 -6.44 6.95
C LEU A 131 -2.48 -6.29 5.43
N ILE A 132 -1.80 -5.24 4.96
CA ILE A 132 -1.46 -5.09 3.53
C ILE A 132 -0.64 -6.30 3.06
N GLY A 133 0.44 -6.63 3.80
CA GLY A 133 1.32 -7.75 3.45
C GLY A 133 0.63 -9.11 3.50
N ILE A 134 -0.20 -9.36 4.52
CA ILE A 134 -0.97 -10.61 4.65
C ILE A 134 -1.96 -10.75 3.49
N ALA A 135 -2.72 -9.69 3.17
CA ALA A 135 -3.70 -9.73 2.09
C ALA A 135 -3.05 -9.92 0.71
N ALA A 136 -2.02 -9.13 0.40
CA ALA A 136 -1.27 -9.26 -0.86
C ALA A 136 -0.58 -10.62 -0.96
N GLY A 137 -0.02 -11.09 0.15
CA GLY A 137 0.64 -12.38 0.24
C GLY A 137 -0.30 -13.56 0.08
N ALA A 138 -1.48 -13.50 0.69
CA ALA A 138 -2.54 -14.49 0.50
C ALA A 138 -3.06 -14.50 -0.95
N ALA A 139 -3.19 -13.32 -1.58
CA ALA A 139 -3.56 -13.22 -2.99
C ALA A 139 -2.54 -13.95 -3.87
N TRP A 140 -1.24 -13.68 -3.67
CA TRP A 140 -0.17 -14.34 -4.42
C TRP A 140 -0.13 -15.85 -4.21
N TRP A 141 -0.20 -16.29 -2.95
CA TRP A 141 -0.23 -17.71 -2.62
C TRP A 141 -1.42 -18.42 -3.27
N TRP A 142 -2.59 -17.81 -3.23
CA TRP A 142 -3.80 -18.33 -3.88
C TRP A 142 -3.63 -18.44 -5.40
N ALA A 143 -3.14 -17.37 -6.04
CA ALA A 143 -2.91 -17.34 -7.48
C ALA A 143 -1.95 -18.45 -7.94
N ARG A 144 -0.86 -18.66 -7.19
CA ARG A 144 0.06 -19.77 -7.42
C ARG A 144 -0.63 -21.13 -7.26
N ARG A 145 -1.39 -21.32 -6.18
CA ARG A 145 -2.09 -22.59 -5.91
C ARG A 145 -3.14 -22.93 -6.98
N LYS A 146 -3.78 -21.92 -7.57
CA LYS A 146 -4.81 -22.07 -8.61
C LYS A 146 -4.28 -22.01 -10.04
N GLY A 147 -2.96 -21.84 -10.23
CA GLY A 147 -2.37 -21.74 -11.56
C GLY A 147 -2.93 -20.55 -12.36
N LEU A 148 -3.05 -19.40 -11.70
CA LEU A 148 -3.46 -18.13 -12.32
C LEU A 148 -2.27 -17.36 -12.92
N VAL A 149 -1.05 -17.81 -12.60
CA VAL A 149 0.24 -17.23 -13.02
C VAL A 149 0.51 -17.52 -14.49
N ARG A 150 1.18 -16.58 -15.18
CA ARG A 150 1.52 -16.70 -16.61
C ARG A 150 2.39 -17.91 -16.90
N ALA A 151 2.11 -18.55 -18.04
CA ALA A 151 2.95 -19.63 -18.55
C ALA A 151 4.35 -19.07 -18.87
N GLY A 152 5.40 -19.75 -18.39
CA GLY A 152 6.80 -19.38 -18.65
C GLY A 152 7.51 -18.68 -17.50
N ILE A 153 6.82 -18.29 -16.42
CA ILE A 153 7.49 -17.84 -15.20
C ILE A 153 8.16 -19.04 -14.51
N THR A 154 9.47 -18.93 -14.30
CA THR A 154 10.28 -19.95 -13.62
C THR A 154 9.96 -20.01 -12.13
N LYS A 155 10.22 -21.16 -11.49
CA LYS A 155 10.01 -21.28 -10.03
C LYS A 155 10.90 -20.32 -9.25
N GLU A 156 12.11 -20.03 -9.72
CA GLU A 156 12.99 -19.01 -9.12
C GLU A 156 12.38 -17.61 -9.20
N GLU A 157 11.84 -17.20 -10.35
CA GLU A 157 11.18 -15.89 -10.49
C GLU A 157 9.95 -15.77 -9.59
N MET A 158 9.14 -16.83 -9.45
CA MET A 158 7.99 -16.83 -8.51
C MET A 158 8.44 -16.66 -7.05
N LEU A 159 9.57 -17.27 -6.68
CA LEU A 159 10.17 -17.17 -5.35
C LEU A 159 10.78 -15.79 -5.13
N GLY A 160 11.43 -15.20 -6.15
CA GLY A 160 11.95 -13.83 -6.10
C GLY A 160 10.84 -12.82 -5.85
N VAL A 161 9.76 -12.88 -6.63
CA VAL A 161 8.56 -12.04 -6.44
C VAL A 161 7.96 -12.24 -5.04
N GLN A 162 7.92 -13.48 -4.54
CA GLN A 162 7.44 -13.76 -3.20
C GLN A 162 8.36 -13.20 -2.11
N ILE A 163 9.68 -13.29 -2.27
CA ILE A 163 10.63 -12.76 -1.26
C ILE A 163 10.56 -11.24 -1.25
N GLU A 164 10.58 -10.59 -2.42
CA GLU A 164 10.52 -9.14 -2.54
C GLU A 164 9.17 -8.56 -2.06
N ALA A 165 8.07 -9.27 -2.33
CA ALA A 165 6.74 -8.85 -1.88
C ALA A 165 6.56 -8.97 -0.35
N PHE A 166 7.27 -9.90 0.30
CA PHE A 166 7.10 -10.19 1.73
C PHE A 166 8.23 -9.66 2.62
N ALA A 167 9.39 -9.27 2.08
CA ALA A 167 10.53 -8.80 2.86
C ALA A 167 10.19 -7.59 3.76
N GLU A 168 9.53 -6.57 3.23
CA GLU A 168 9.16 -5.37 4.01
C GLU A 168 8.03 -5.61 5.02
N PRO A 169 6.91 -6.29 4.71
CA PRO A 169 5.91 -6.62 5.72
C PRO A 169 6.47 -7.47 6.86
N LEU A 170 7.39 -8.40 6.55
CA LEU A 170 8.07 -9.19 7.57
C LEU A 170 9.02 -8.33 8.41
N ALA A 171 9.76 -7.41 7.79
CA ALA A 171 10.58 -6.45 8.53
C ALA A 171 9.73 -5.57 9.47
N ALA A 172 8.57 -5.09 9.01
CA ALA A 172 7.64 -4.29 9.82
C ALA A 172 7.00 -5.09 10.96
N LEU A 173 6.69 -6.37 10.74
CA LEU A 173 6.23 -7.27 11.81
C LEU A 173 7.32 -7.54 12.86
N VAL A 174 8.59 -7.53 12.46
CA VAL A 174 9.73 -7.68 13.37
C VAL A 174 9.98 -6.38 14.16
N THR A 175 9.73 -5.21 13.59
CA THR A 175 9.88 -3.92 14.31
C THR A 175 8.72 -3.62 15.26
N LEU A 176 7.57 -4.27 15.07
CA LEU A 176 6.35 -4.12 15.88
C LEU A 176 6.55 -4.29 17.40
N PRO A 177 7.20 -5.35 17.89
CA PRO A 177 7.46 -5.51 19.33
C PRO A 177 8.37 -4.40 19.87
N PHE A 178 9.34 -3.94 19.09
CA PHE A 178 10.27 -2.87 19.50
C PHE A 178 9.60 -1.51 19.63
N ALA A 179 8.45 -1.29 18.96
CA ALA A 179 7.65 -0.09 19.14
C ALA A 179 7.17 0.10 20.60
N PHE A 180 7.04 -0.98 21.36
CA PHE A 180 6.60 -1.01 22.76
C PHE A 180 7.74 -1.18 23.78
N VAL A 181 8.90 -1.69 23.36
CA VAL A 181 10.05 -1.92 24.26
C VAL A 181 10.74 -0.62 24.68
N GLY A 182 10.75 0.40 23.82
CA GLY A 182 11.31 1.72 24.16
C GLY A 182 10.54 2.52 25.22
N GLU A 183 9.35 2.06 25.65
CA GLU A 183 8.54 2.67 26.71
C GLU A 183 8.68 1.95 28.07
N LEU A 184 9.37 0.81 28.12
CA LEU A 184 9.59 0.02 29.36
C LEU A 184 10.96 0.28 30.01
N ALA A 185 11.73 1.24 29.50
CA ALA A 185 13.07 1.60 29.96
C ALA A 185 13.12 3.06 30.47
#